data_AF-A0AA37CUX3-F1
#
_entry.id   AF-A0AA37CUX3-F1
#
_cell.length_a   1.000
_cell.length_b   1.000
_cell.length_c   1.000
_cell.angle_alpha   90.00
_cell.angle_beta   90.00
_cell.angle_gamma   90.00
#
_symmetry.space_group_name_H-M   'P 1'
#
loop_
_entity.id
_entity.type
_entity.pdbx_description
1 polymer ?
#
loop_
_entity_poly.entity_id
_entity_poly.type
_entity_poly.pdbx_seq_one_letter_code
_entity_poly.pdbx_strand_id
1 'polypeptide(L)'
;MQILLLGAGPHHDIAVSGNLITIGGLTVDCQAEQRQEQTTISLYQTGAGISTSGPGAFVATVVIPPQQWPAASEQSNEDKPVALEPLPLNPDTVTLTLWPK
;
A
#
# COMPACT_ATOMS: atom_id res chain seq x y z
N MET A 1 1.36 -7.21 7.46
CA MET A 1 0.81 -5.85 7.33
C MET A 1 0.46 -5.29 8.68
N GLN A 2 0.70 -4.00 8.92
CA GLN A 2 0.30 -3.33 10.16
C GLN A 2 -1.03 -2.59 9.98
N ILE A 3 -1.99 -2.83 10.87
CA ILE A 3 -3.32 -2.20 10.82
C ILE A 3 -3.49 -1.34 12.07
N LEU A 4 -3.80 -0.06 11.88
CA LEU A 4 -4.03 0.94 12.92
C LEU A 4 -5.49 1.40 12.87
N LEU A 5 -6.22 1.21 13.98
CA LEU A 5 -7.58 1.72 14.13
C LEU A 5 -7.53 3.02 14.93
N LEU A 6 -8.04 4.10 14.34
CA LEU A 6 -8.19 5.39 15.03
C LEU A 6 -9.62 5.56 15.54
N GLY A 7 -9.75 6.10 16.75
CA GLY A 7 -11.05 6.31 17.41
C GLY A 7 -11.71 5.01 17.88
N ALA A 8 -12.78 5.16 18.67
CA ALA A 8 -13.52 4.04 19.26
C ALA A 8 -14.83 3.70 18.51
N GLY A 9 -15.10 4.39 17.40
CA GLY A 9 -16.30 4.17 16.57
C GLY A 9 -16.17 2.98 15.62
N PRO A 10 -17.25 2.60 14.92
CA PRO A 10 -17.22 1.52 13.94
C PRO A 10 -16.37 1.89 12.72
N HIS A 11 -15.54 0.97 12.25
CA HIS A 11 -14.74 1.13 11.02
C HIS A 11 -15.41 0.44 9.82
N HIS A 12 -14.86 0.66 8.63
CA HIS A 12 -15.23 -0.12 7.44
C HIS A 12 -14.71 -1.55 7.55
N ASP A 13 -15.48 -2.50 7.00
CA ASP A 13 -15.02 -3.87 6.87
C ASP A 13 -13.81 -3.90 5.93
N ILE A 14 -12.79 -4.64 6.34
CA ILE A 14 -11.56 -4.80 5.59
C ILE A 14 -11.27 -6.27 5.33
N ALA A 15 -10.63 -6.54 4.20
CA ALA A 15 -9.99 -7.82 3.94
C ALA A 15 -8.55 -7.56 3.49
N VAL A 16 -7.62 -8.34 4.02
CA VAL A 16 -6.20 -8.29 3.65
C VAL A 16 -5.79 -9.67 3.14
N SER A 17 -5.18 -9.70 1.95
CA SER A 17 -4.67 -10.92 1.33
C SER A 17 -3.32 -10.63 0.67
N GLY A 18 -2.23 -10.87 1.40
CA GLY A 18 -0.89 -10.54 0.94
C GLY A 18 -0.73 -9.03 0.72
N ASN A 19 -0.50 -8.63 -0.54
CA ASN A 19 -0.35 -7.24 -0.97
C ASN A 19 -1.68 -6.58 -1.36
N LEU A 20 -2.81 -7.28 -1.26
CA LEU A 20 -4.13 -6.76 -1.58
C LEU A 20 -4.87 -6.32 -0.33
N ILE A 21 -5.40 -5.10 -0.35
CA ILE A 21 -6.26 -4.54 0.69
C ILE A 21 -7.62 -4.20 0.08
N THR A 22 -8.70 -4.78 0.59
CA THR A 22 -10.06 -4.44 0.18
C THR A 22 -10.80 -3.71 1.30
N ILE A 23 -11.39 -2.55 1.00
CA ILE A 23 -12.15 -1.72 1.94
C ILE A 23 -13.43 -1.24 1.26
N GLY A 24 -14.59 -1.60 1.82
CA GLY A 24 -15.89 -1.16 1.31
C GLY A 24 -16.10 -1.43 -0.20
N GLY A 25 -15.50 -2.51 -0.73
CA GLY A 25 -15.58 -2.91 -2.14
C GLY A 25 -14.44 -2.41 -3.04
N LEU A 26 -13.66 -1.41 -2.61
CA LEU A 26 -12.46 -0.98 -3.34
C LEU A 26 -11.27 -1.86 -2.96
N THR A 27 -10.51 -2.35 -3.94
CA THR A 27 -9.27 -3.11 -3.72
C THR A 27 -8.06 -2.32 -4.17
N VAL A 28 -7.04 -2.25 -3.32
CA VAL A 28 -5.74 -1.64 -3.58
C VAL A 28 -4.69 -2.75 -3.64
N ASP A 29 -3.95 -2.81 -4.75
CA ASP A 29 -2.77 -3.66 -4.90
C ASP A 29 -1.52 -2.86 -4.50
N CYS A 30 -1.01 -3.09 -3.30
CA CYS A 30 0.12 -2.35 -2.77
C CYS A 30 1.41 -2.58 -3.57
N GLN A 31 1.56 -3.74 -4.23
CA GLN A 31 2.75 -4.01 -5.04
C GLN A 31 2.68 -3.26 -6.37
N ALA A 32 1.51 -3.20 -7.01
CA ALA A 32 1.30 -2.41 -8.22
C ALA A 32 1.46 -0.90 -7.98
N GLU A 33 1.09 -0.43 -6.78
CA GLU A 33 1.19 0.98 -6.40
C GLU A 33 2.56 1.38 -5.83
N GLN A 34 3.45 0.42 -5.55
CA GLN A 34 4.77 0.73 -5.01
C GLN A 34 5.61 1.57 -5.98
N ARG A 35 6.35 2.55 -5.44
CA ARG A 35 7.25 3.44 -6.18
C ARG A 35 8.64 3.46 -5.53
N GLN A 36 9.59 4.17 -6.14
CA GLN A 36 10.92 4.39 -5.57
C GLN A 36 10.90 5.24 -4.30
N GLU A 37 9.81 5.98 -4.09
CA GLU A 37 9.53 6.74 -2.87
C GLU A 37 8.32 6.16 -2.12
N GLN A 38 8.18 6.53 -0.85
CA GLN A 38 7.02 6.15 -0.05
C GLN A 38 5.74 6.67 -0.71
N THR A 39 4.79 5.76 -0.92
CA THR A 39 3.50 6.09 -1.53
C THR A 39 2.41 6.07 -0.47
N THR A 40 1.63 7.15 -0.40
CA THR A 40 0.49 7.27 0.53
C THR A 40 -0.78 7.37 -0.27
N ILE A 41 -1.69 6.40 -0.09
CA ILE A 41 -2.98 6.36 -0.75
C ILE A 41 -4.07 6.67 0.28
N SER A 42 -4.78 7.76 0.07
CA SER A 42 -5.93 8.15 0.90
C SER A 42 -7.23 7.63 0.29
N LEU A 43 -8.08 7.04 1.13
CA LEU A 43 -9.39 6.52 0.74
C LEU A 43 -10.49 7.33 1.39
N TYR A 44 -11.52 7.63 0.61
CA TYR A 44 -12.64 8.47 1.00
C TYR A 44 -13.98 7.76 0.76
N GLN A 45 -14.91 7.90 1.70
CA GLN A 45 -16.31 7.53 1.49
C GLN A 45 -17.00 8.64 0.72
N THR A 46 -17.41 8.32 -0.50
CA THR A 46 -18.19 9.21 -1.38
C THR A 46 -19.64 8.72 -1.48
N GLY A 47 -20.49 9.48 -2.17
CA GLY A 47 -21.87 9.05 -2.47
C GLY A 47 -21.95 7.82 -3.40
N ALA A 48 -20.86 7.50 -4.13
CA ALA A 48 -20.78 6.34 -5.02
C ALA A 48 -20.06 5.13 -4.40
N GLY A 49 -19.55 5.25 -3.16
CA GLY A 49 -18.74 4.23 -2.50
C GLY A 49 -17.35 4.73 -2.10
N ILE A 50 -16.45 3.79 -1.77
CA ILE A 50 -15.06 4.10 -1.43
C ILE A 50 -14.27 4.46 -2.70
N SER A 51 -13.52 5.56 -2.65
CA SER A 51 -12.69 6.06 -3.75
C SER A 51 -11.34 6.56 -3.25
N THR A 52 -10.32 6.53 -4.11
CA THR A 52 -9.00 7.15 -3.84
C THR A 52 -9.00 8.67 -4.05
N SER A 53 -10.11 9.23 -4.54
CA SER A 53 -10.24 10.65 -4.86
C SER A 53 -11.68 11.14 -4.74
N GLY A 54 -11.83 12.47 -4.61
CA GLY A 54 -13.12 13.16 -4.59
C GLY A 54 -13.52 13.70 -3.22
N PRO A 55 -14.60 14.48 -3.14
CA PRO A 55 -15.12 14.99 -1.87
C PRO A 55 -15.78 13.84 -1.10
N GLY A 56 -15.22 13.51 0.06
CA GLY A 56 -15.73 12.43 0.89
C GLY A 56 -15.15 12.44 2.30
N ALA A 57 -15.78 11.69 3.20
CA ALA A 57 -15.26 11.48 4.55
C ALA A 57 -14.02 10.59 4.50
N PHE A 58 -13.05 10.85 5.37
CA PHE A 58 -11.79 10.11 5.40
C PHE A 58 -12.01 8.71 5.96
N VAL A 59 -11.63 7.66 5.21
CA VAL A 59 -11.88 6.27 5.59
C VAL A 59 -10.60 5.57 6.00
N ALA A 60 -9.57 5.68 5.16
CA ALA A 60 -8.33 4.99 5.38
C ALA A 60 -7.15 5.69 4.71
N THR A 61 -5.96 5.33 5.17
CA THR A 61 -4.70 5.66 4.50
C THR A 61 -3.88 4.39 4.43
N VAL A 62 -3.39 4.09 3.23
CA VAL A 62 -2.41 3.02 3.00
C VAL A 62 -1.06 3.68 2.76
N VAL A 63 -0.10 3.41 3.63
CA VAL A 63 1.29 3.82 3.46
C VAL A 63 2.09 2.63 2.98
N ILE A 64 2.63 2.75 1.77
CA ILE A 64 3.41 1.73 1.09
C ILE A 64 4.87 2.20 1.09
N PRO A 65 5.81 1.38 1.58
CA PRO A 65 7.23 1.75 1.63
C PRO A 65 7.84 1.79 0.22
N PRO A 66 8.96 2.51 0.05
CA PRO A 66 9.67 2.54 -1.23
C PRO A 66 10.16 1.16 -1.67
N GLN A 67 10.37 1.00 -2.97
CA GLN A 67 10.97 -0.19 -3.57
C GLN A 67 12.36 -0.46 -2.97
N GLN A 68 12.59 -1.71 -2.60
CA GLN A 68 13.91 -2.17 -2.16
C GLN A 68 14.64 -2.79 -3.34
N TRP A 69 15.94 -2.55 -3.42
CA TRP A 69 16.78 -3.07 -4.49
C TRP A 69 17.80 -4.04 -3.90
N PRO A 70 18.12 -5.14 -4.61
CA PRO A 70 19.19 -6.00 -4.19
C PRO A 70 20.50 -5.20 -4.11
N ALA A 71 21.32 -5.50 -3.09
CA ALA A 71 22.64 -4.89 -3.00
C ALA A 71 23.43 -5.20 -4.27
N ALA A 72 24.09 -4.19 -4.84
CA ALA A 72 25.03 -4.42 -5.93
C ALA A 72 26.15 -5.32 -5.41
N SER A 73 26.13 -6.60 -5.77
CA SER A 73 27.20 -7.52 -5.42
C SER A 73 28.49 -7.05 -6.09
N GLU A 74 29.57 -6.89 -5.32
CA GLU A 74 30.93 -6.51 -5.78
C GLU A 74 31.60 -7.55 -6.72
N GLN A 75 30.84 -8.49 -7.28
CA GLN A 75 31.31 -9.46 -8.27
C GLN A 75 30.45 -9.36 -9.53
N SER A 76 30.54 -8.23 -10.22
CA SER A 76 30.20 -8.17 -11.63
C SER A 76 31.43 -8.61 -12.43
N ASN A 77 31.70 -9.92 -12.43
CA ASN A 77 32.56 -10.52 -13.45
C ASN A 77 31.71 -10.68 -14.72
N GLU A 78 32.23 -10.14 -15.82
CA GLU A 78 31.82 -10.33 -17.22
C GLU A 78 30.49 -9.69 -17.69
N ASP A 79 30.67 -8.51 -18.32
CA ASP A 79 30.17 -8.17 -19.66
C ASP A 79 28.68 -8.39 -19.99
N LYS A 80 27.78 -8.16 -19.04
CA LYS A 80 26.36 -7.95 -19.33
C LYS A 80 25.72 -6.97 -18.36
N PRO A 81 25.04 -5.90 -18.82
CA PRO A 81 24.19 -5.10 -17.95
C PRO A 81 23.02 -5.99 -17.51
N VAL A 82 23.10 -6.55 -16.31
CA VAL A 82 21.95 -7.19 -15.67
C VAL A 82 20.97 -6.07 -15.33
N ALA A 83 19.78 -6.08 -15.94
CA ALA A 83 18.70 -5.21 -15.50
C ALA A 83 18.35 -5.59 -14.06
N LEU A 84 18.70 -4.72 -13.11
CA LEU A 84 18.32 -4.89 -11.72
C LEU A 84 16.80 -4.72 -11.63
N GLU A 85 16.11 -5.72 -11.11
CA GLU A 85 14.68 -5.64 -10.79
C GLU A 85 14.51 -5.35 -9.29
N PRO A 86 13.48 -4.58 -8.88
CA PRO A 86 13.20 -4.34 -7.48
C PRO A 86 12.78 -5.64 -6.78
N LEU A 87 13.14 -5.77 -5.51
CA LEU A 87 12.69 -6.87 -4.66
C LEU A 87 11.17 -6.81 -4.46
N PRO A 88 10.50 -7.97 -4.30
CA PRO A 88 9.07 -8.00 -3.99
C PRO A 88 8.73 -7.18 -2.74
N LEU A 89 7.58 -6.49 -2.75
CA LEU A 89 7.08 -5.78 -1.58
C LEU A 89 6.87 -6.75 -0.42
N ASN A 90 7.46 -6.43 0.74
CA ASN A 90 7.13 -7.09 1.99
C ASN A 90 5.79 -6.54 2.51
N PRO A 91 4.71 -7.34 2.62
CA PRO A 91 3.42 -6.86 3.12
C PRO A 91 3.47 -6.41 4.58
N ASP A 92 4.46 -6.83 5.37
CA ASP A 92 4.59 -6.45 6.79
C ASP A 92 5.04 -5.03 7.02
N THR A 93 5.62 -4.40 6.00
CA THR A 93 6.05 -3.00 6.06
C THR A 93 4.99 -2.02 5.55
N VAL A 94 3.86 -2.52 5.02
CA VAL A 94 2.70 -1.70 4.66
C VAL A 94 1.90 -1.36 5.92
N THR A 95 1.54 -0.09 6.05
CA THR A 95 0.67 0.40 7.14
C THR A 95 -0.69 0.81 6.58
N LEU A 96 -1.75 0.22 7.14
CA LEU A 96 -3.13 0.61 6.90
C LEU A 96 -3.66 1.31 8.15
N THR A 97 -4.01 2.58 8.03
CA THR A 97 -4.70 3.33 9.08
C THR A 97 -6.17 3.48 8.71
N LEU A 98 -7.08 3.21 9.66
CA LEU A 98 -8.53 3.28 9.48
C LEU A 98 -9.13 4.31 10.43
N TRP A 99 -10.04 5.11 9.90
CA TRP A 99 -10.82 6.10 10.63
C TRP A 99 -12.23 5.59 10.92
N PRO A 100 -12.84 6.03 12.02
CA PRO A 100 -14.21 5.64 12.34
C PRO A 100 -15.17 6.28 11.35
N LYS A 101 -16.27 5.58 11.05
CA LYS A 101 -17.38 6.05 10.22
C LYS A 101 -18.16 7.19 10.88
#